data_AF-A0AB39V826-F1
#
_entry.id   AF-A0AB39V826-F1
#
_cell.length_a   1.000
_cell.length_b   1.000
_cell.length_c   1.000
_cell.angle_alpha   90.00
_cell.angle_beta   90.00
_cell.angle_gamma   90.00
#
_symmetry.space_group_name_H-M   'P 1'
#
loop_
_entity.id
_entity.type
_entity.pdbx_description
1 polymer ?
#
loop_
_entity_poly.entity_id
_entity_poly.type
_entity_poly.pdbx_seq_one_letter_code
_entity_poly.pdbx_strand_id
1 'polypeptide(L)'
;MKKIIMALLLLIGIIGFSDEEAGYKGYNLPFTSDGKLHEEILLKRTITADDTSIEIKKLKNGKYQFWDYAMYDADDTEAPRISDAVVEKNVLCDEYICVGYDTKLKDPVILNRKTKRIISIVRKEGDNQMDDPETLRRFPEDNPEMYKLYRDYYKLYK
;
A
#
# COMPACT_ATOMS: atom_id res chain seq x y z
N MET A 1 29.47 19.73 49.10
CA MET A 1 28.01 19.94 49.06
C MET A 1 27.57 20.18 47.62
N LYS A 2 26.37 19.73 47.28
CA LYS A 2 25.78 19.50 45.95
C LYS A 2 25.54 20.78 45.12
N LYS A 3 25.85 20.69 43.81
CA LYS A 3 25.07 21.06 42.58
C LYS A 3 24.65 22.57 42.45
N ILE A 4 24.51 23.23 41.30
CA ILE A 4 24.02 22.86 39.96
C ILE A 4 24.61 23.91 38.98
N ILE A 5 25.26 23.49 37.89
CA ILE A 5 25.51 24.38 36.74
C ILE A 5 24.26 24.32 35.87
N MET A 6 23.54 25.44 35.80
CA MET A 6 22.31 25.59 35.03
C MET A 6 22.70 25.82 33.56
N ALA A 7 22.85 24.74 32.80
CA ALA A 7 22.96 24.81 31.34
C ALA A 7 21.56 25.06 30.77
N LEU A 8 21.32 26.29 30.35
CA LEU A 8 20.10 26.74 29.67
C LEU A 8 20.07 26.13 28.27
N LEU A 9 19.43 24.96 28.13
CA LEU A 9 19.08 24.37 26.84
C LEU A 9 18.02 25.27 26.17
N LEU A 10 18.47 26.10 25.23
CA LEU A 10 17.61 26.73 24.23
C LEU A 10 17.05 25.64 23.31
N LEU A 11 15.93 25.06 23.73
CA LEU A 11 15.01 24.32 22.88
C LEU A 11 14.34 25.33 21.94
N ILE A 12 15.02 25.65 20.84
CA ILE A 12 14.35 26.24 19.67
C ILE A 12 13.54 25.09 19.07
N GLY A 13 12.26 25.04 19.43
CA GLY A 13 11.27 24.19 18.80
C GLY A 13 11.21 24.53 17.33
N ILE A 14 11.82 23.67 16.50
CA ILE A 14 11.46 23.59 15.10
C ILE A 14 10.10 22.91 15.12
N ILE A 15 9.03 23.71 15.14
CA ILE A 15 7.72 23.26 14.70
C ILE A 15 7.87 23.07 13.19
N GLY A 16 8.41 21.92 12.81
CA GLY A 16 8.39 21.48 11.43
C GLY A 16 6.93 21.33 11.07
N PHE A 17 6.42 22.28 10.30
CA PHE A 17 5.19 22.11 9.56
C PHE A 17 5.30 20.77 8.85
N SER A 18 4.49 19.82 9.30
CA SER A 18 4.38 18.49 8.72
C SER A 18 4.18 18.66 7.23
N ASP A 19 5.15 18.21 6.43
CA ASP A 19 4.98 18.01 5.00
C ASP A 19 3.62 17.36 4.79
N GLU A 20 2.73 18.08 4.10
CA GLU A 20 1.43 17.58 3.71
C GLU A 20 1.69 16.39 2.78
N GLU A 21 1.45 15.19 3.30
CA GLU A 21 2.02 13.96 2.78
C GLU A 21 1.48 13.62 1.39
N ALA A 22 2.36 13.67 0.37
CA ALA A 22 2.12 13.11 -0.96
C ALA A 22 2.12 11.57 -0.92
N GLY A 23 1.17 10.99 -0.19
CA GLY A 23 0.97 9.54 -0.11
C GLY A 23 -0.51 9.20 -0.24
N TYR A 24 -0.83 8.20 -1.05
CA TYR A 24 -2.19 7.69 -1.19
C TYR A 24 -2.75 7.30 0.18
N LYS A 25 -3.88 7.92 0.56
CA LYS A 25 -4.65 7.60 1.77
C LYS A 25 -5.55 6.39 1.49
N GLY A 26 -4.95 5.20 1.46
CA GLY A 26 -5.70 3.94 1.34
C GLY A 26 -6.09 3.34 2.69
N TYR A 27 -6.32 2.03 2.75
CA TYR A 27 -6.77 1.31 3.97
C TYR A 27 -5.91 1.54 5.22
N ASN A 28 -4.64 1.90 5.03
CA ASN A 28 -3.68 2.16 6.09
C ASN A 28 -3.53 0.96 7.05
N LEU A 29 -3.46 -0.27 6.53
CA LEU A 29 -3.35 -1.51 7.32
C LEU A 29 -1.88 -1.94 7.49
N PRO A 30 -1.53 -2.68 8.56
CA PRO A 30 -0.18 -3.23 8.71
C PRO A 30 0.14 -4.25 7.61
N PHE A 31 1.36 -4.19 7.08
CA PHE A 31 1.88 -5.17 6.13
C PHE A 31 2.63 -6.29 6.88
N THR A 32 2.39 -7.54 6.49
CA THR A 32 3.01 -8.72 7.07
C THR A 32 3.86 -9.47 6.07
N SER A 33 5.06 -9.89 6.48
CA SER A 33 5.98 -10.59 5.60
C SER A 33 6.84 -11.59 6.38
N ASP A 34 7.26 -12.65 5.69
CA ASP A 34 8.27 -13.61 6.16
C ASP A 34 9.71 -13.19 5.80
N GLY A 35 9.88 -11.98 5.24
CA GLY A 35 11.16 -11.42 4.81
C GLY A 35 11.54 -11.77 3.36
N LYS A 36 10.73 -12.52 2.63
CA LYS A 36 10.96 -12.84 1.22
C LYS A 36 10.16 -11.94 0.29
N LEU A 37 10.68 -11.74 -0.91
CA LEU A 37 10.00 -10.95 -1.95
C LEU A 37 8.81 -11.69 -2.58
N HIS A 38 8.85 -13.02 -2.60
CA HIS A 38 7.86 -13.85 -3.32
C HIS A 38 7.70 -13.46 -4.79
N GLU A 39 8.84 -13.30 -5.48
CA GLU A 39 8.90 -12.92 -6.89
C GLU A 39 8.05 -13.87 -7.77
N GLU A 40 8.04 -15.17 -7.45
CA GLU A 40 7.24 -16.19 -8.12
C GLU A 40 5.73 -15.96 -8.05
N ILE A 41 5.27 -15.22 -7.04
CA ILE A 41 3.86 -14.83 -6.87
C ILE A 41 3.61 -13.48 -7.54
N LEU A 42 4.48 -12.50 -7.28
CA LEU A 42 4.33 -11.13 -7.77
C LEU A 42 4.38 -11.04 -9.31
N LEU A 43 5.19 -11.87 -9.97
CA LEU A 43 5.33 -11.85 -11.43
C LEU A 43 4.28 -12.71 -12.18
N LYS A 44 3.44 -13.46 -11.46
CA LYS A 44 2.55 -14.46 -12.08
C LYS A 44 1.26 -13.86 -12.66
N ARG A 45 0.85 -12.68 -12.19
CA ARG A 45 -0.46 -12.10 -12.52
C ARG A 45 -0.42 -10.58 -12.47
N THR A 46 -1.39 -9.97 -13.15
CA THR A 46 -1.73 -8.56 -12.95
C THR A 46 -2.34 -8.35 -11.57
N ILE A 47 -1.91 -7.29 -10.89
CA ILE A 47 -2.41 -6.87 -9.58
C ILE A 47 -3.43 -5.77 -9.82
N THR A 48 -4.70 -6.15 -9.82
CA THR A 48 -5.82 -5.23 -9.99
C THR A 48 -6.34 -4.82 -8.62
N ALA A 49 -6.38 -3.53 -8.36
CA ALA A 49 -6.86 -2.97 -7.11
C ALA A 49 -7.52 -1.63 -7.39
N ASP A 50 -8.78 -1.49 -6.97
CA ASP A 50 -9.62 -0.34 -7.28
C ASP A 50 -9.64 -0.05 -8.79
N ASP A 51 -9.11 1.11 -9.21
CA ASP A 51 -9.12 1.56 -10.60
C ASP A 51 -7.73 1.48 -11.26
N THR A 52 -6.83 0.71 -10.65
CA THR A 52 -5.46 0.52 -11.11
C THR A 52 -5.20 -0.97 -11.32
N SER A 53 -4.53 -1.30 -12.42
CA SER A 53 -3.99 -2.63 -12.67
C SER A 53 -2.48 -2.54 -12.91
N ILE A 54 -1.71 -3.27 -12.12
CA ILE A 54 -0.24 -3.27 -12.20
C ILE A 54 0.23 -4.64 -12.67
N GLU A 55 0.86 -4.68 -13.84
CA GLU A 55 1.68 -5.82 -14.24
C GLU A 55 3.14 -5.56 -13.82
N ILE A 56 3.78 -6.54 -13.18
CA ILE A 56 5.19 -6.46 -12.79
C ILE A 56 6.03 -7.27 -13.77
N LYS A 57 7.01 -6.62 -14.41
CA LYS A 57 7.94 -7.28 -15.32
C LYS A 57 9.35 -7.26 -14.77
N LYS A 58 10.02 -8.41 -14.84
CA LYS A 58 11.47 -8.52 -14.63
C LYS A 58 12.18 -8.53 -15.98
N LEU A 59 13.06 -7.57 -16.19
CA LEU A 59 13.85 -7.43 -17.40
C LEU A 59 15.04 -8.40 -17.39
N LYS A 60 15.62 -8.65 -18.57
CA LYS A 60 16.80 -9.54 -18.73
C LYS A 60 18.02 -9.12 -17.89
N ASN A 61 18.13 -7.83 -17.57
CA ASN A 61 19.20 -7.28 -16.73
C ASN A 61 18.89 -7.38 -15.22
N GLY A 62 17.80 -8.05 -14.84
CA GLY A 62 17.38 -8.24 -13.44
C GLY A 62 16.64 -7.05 -12.82
N LYS A 63 16.44 -5.95 -13.56
CA LYS A 63 15.63 -4.82 -13.10
C LYS A 63 14.13 -5.14 -13.18
N TYR A 64 13.33 -4.46 -12.37
CA TYR A 64 11.88 -4.59 -12.38
C TYR A 64 11.23 -3.34 -12.95
N GLN A 65 10.05 -3.52 -13.55
CA GLN A 65 9.20 -2.44 -14.00
C GLN A 65 7.77 -2.69 -13.55
N PHE A 66 7.08 -1.62 -13.16
CA PHE A 66 5.64 -1.61 -13.01
C PHE A 66 5.03 -1.06 -14.29
N TRP A 67 4.03 -1.77 -14.79
CA TRP A 67 3.24 -1.39 -15.95
C TRP A 67 1.83 -1.14 -15.43
N ASP A 68 1.54 0.14 -15.15
CA ASP A 68 0.31 0.62 -14.53
C ASP A 68 -0.70 1.03 -15.61
N TYR A 69 -1.87 0.41 -15.56
CA TYR A 69 -3.02 0.69 -16.41
C TYR A 69 -4.08 1.37 -15.54
N ALA A 70 -4.33 2.66 -15.79
CA ALA A 70 -5.47 3.36 -15.21
C ALA A 70 -6.75 2.81 -15.88
N MET A 71 -7.70 2.30 -15.09
CA MET A 71 -8.93 1.69 -15.62
C MET A 71 -9.99 2.70 -16.05
N TYR A 72 -9.81 4.00 -15.78
CA TYR A 72 -10.85 5.01 -16.03
C TYR A 72 -10.99 5.44 -17.49
N ASP A 73 -9.94 5.31 -18.31
CA ASP A 73 -9.97 5.68 -19.71
C ASP A 73 -9.95 4.42 -20.56
N ALA A 74 -11.11 3.76 -20.63
CA ALA A 74 -11.38 2.59 -21.47
C ALA A 74 -11.47 2.96 -22.97
N ASP A 75 -10.56 3.81 -23.45
CA ASP A 75 -10.14 3.75 -24.84
C ASP A 75 -8.94 2.80 -24.87
N ASP A 76 -9.06 1.68 -25.59
CA ASP A 76 -8.10 0.56 -25.74
C ASP A 76 -6.71 0.97 -26.28
N THR A 77 -6.35 2.25 -26.21
CA THR A 77 -5.20 2.88 -26.86
C THR A 77 -4.24 3.57 -25.89
N GLU A 78 -4.58 3.76 -24.62
CA GLU A 78 -3.61 4.33 -23.67
C GLU A 78 -2.55 3.30 -23.28
N ALA A 79 -1.31 3.57 -23.70
CA ALA A 79 -0.16 2.77 -23.31
C ALA A 79 0.01 2.80 -21.78
N PRO A 80 0.38 1.67 -21.15
CA PRO A 80 0.60 1.63 -19.72
C PRO A 80 1.66 2.65 -19.31
N ARG A 81 1.47 3.25 -18.14
CA ARG A 81 2.54 4.00 -17.49
C ARG A 81 3.58 3.00 -17.01
N ILE A 82 4.80 3.11 -17.56
CA ILE A 82 5.92 2.26 -17.18
C ILE A 82 6.82 3.02 -16.20
N SER A 83 7.04 2.45 -15.02
CA SER A 83 8.00 2.96 -14.04
C SER A 83 9.02 1.89 -13.66
N ASP A 84 10.27 2.31 -13.43
CA ASP A 84 11.30 1.42 -12.91
C ASP A 84 11.05 1.16 -11.42
N ALA A 85 11.08 -0.12 -11.03
CA ALA A 85 10.90 -0.56 -9.66
C ALA A 85 12.19 -1.13 -9.07
N VAL A 86 12.46 -0.81 -7.81
CA VAL A 86 13.59 -1.31 -7.04
C VAL A 86 13.13 -2.23 -5.92
N VAL A 87 13.93 -3.26 -5.62
CA VAL A 87 13.68 -4.13 -4.48
C VAL A 87 14.14 -3.41 -3.22
N GLU A 88 13.21 -3.17 -2.30
CA GLU A 88 13.48 -2.67 -0.95
C GLU A 88 13.14 -3.76 0.05
N LYS A 89 14.17 -4.49 0.49
CA LYS A 89 14.04 -5.69 1.33
C LYS A 89 13.19 -6.76 0.63
N ASN A 90 11.89 -6.75 0.90
CA ASN A 90 10.91 -7.77 0.56
C ASN A 90 9.71 -7.21 -0.22
N VAL A 91 9.84 -5.98 -0.73
CA VAL A 91 8.82 -5.31 -1.57
C VAL A 91 9.49 -4.70 -2.80
N LEU A 92 8.73 -4.56 -3.89
CA LEU A 92 9.14 -3.77 -5.05
C LEU A 92 8.55 -2.37 -4.94
N CYS A 93 9.29 -1.34 -5.29
CA CYS A 93 8.81 0.03 -5.20
C CYS A 93 9.26 0.89 -6.37
N ASP A 94 8.37 1.74 -6.85
CA ASP A 94 8.70 2.82 -7.78
C ASP A 94 8.75 4.17 -7.04
N GLU A 95 8.47 5.29 -7.70
CA GLU A 95 8.41 6.60 -7.04
C GLU A 95 7.19 6.77 -6.12
N TYR A 96 6.06 6.11 -6.40
CA TYR A 96 4.76 6.44 -5.81
C TYR A 96 4.23 5.38 -4.84
N ILE A 97 4.52 4.11 -5.12
CA ILE A 97 3.96 2.97 -4.39
C ILE A 97 5.00 1.88 -4.16
N CYS A 98 4.61 0.90 -3.36
CA CYS A 98 5.27 -0.39 -3.34
C CYS A 98 4.26 -1.51 -3.55
N VAL A 99 4.75 -2.66 -3.99
CA VAL A 99 3.98 -3.90 -4.10
C VAL A 99 4.73 -4.99 -3.34
N GLY A 100 4.00 -5.75 -2.52
CA GLY A 100 4.55 -6.84 -1.72
C GLY A 100 3.57 -7.99 -1.59
N TYR A 101 4.07 -9.14 -1.16
CA TYR A 101 3.23 -10.28 -0.79
C TYR A 101 2.94 -10.26 0.71
N ASP A 102 1.66 -10.11 1.07
CA ASP A 102 1.25 -10.12 2.47
C ASP A 102 0.99 -11.56 2.93
N THR A 103 1.71 -12.00 3.96
CA THR A 103 1.68 -13.41 4.39
C THR A 103 0.44 -13.79 5.19
N LYS A 104 -0.25 -12.83 5.82
CA LYS A 104 -1.55 -13.06 6.46
C LYS A 104 -2.66 -13.19 5.42
N LEU A 105 -2.71 -12.28 4.44
CA LEU A 105 -3.65 -12.32 3.31
C LEU A 105 -3.38 -13.46 2.35
N LYS A 106 -2.11 -13.87 2.28
CA LYS A 106 -1.58 -14.79 1.27
C LYS A 106 -1.78 -14.27 -0.14
N ASP A 107 -1.70 -12.95 -0.32
CA ASP A 107 -1.94 -12.29 -1.60
C ASP A 107 -1.06 -11.03 -1.77
N PRO A 108 -0.71 -10.65 -3.01
CA PRO A 108 -0.14 -9.35 -3.31
C PRO A 108 -0.99 -8.18 -2.80
N VAL A 109 -0.32 -7.10 -2.40
CA VAL A 109 -0.94 -5.88 -1.90
C VAL A 109 -0.18 -4.66 -2.40
N ILE A 110 -0.90 -3.54 -2.56
CA ILE A 110 -0.30 -2.23 -2.84
C ILE A 110 -0.08 -1.52 -1.51
N LEU A 111 1.13 -1.02 -1.33
CA LEU A 111 1.60 -0.38 -0.11
C LEU A 111 1.94 1.09 -0.38
N ASN A 112 1.71 1.93 0.62
CA ASN A 112 2.21 3.28 0.64
C ASN A 112 3.75 3.25 0.57
N ARG A 113 4.33 4.05 -0.34
CA ARG A 113 5.78 4.12 -0.56
C ARG A 113 6.58 4.41 0.71
N LYS A 114 6.10 5.35 1.53
CA LYS A 114 6.80 5.86 2.72
C LYS A 114 6.54 4.97 3.94
N THR A 115 5.27 4.71 4.24
CA THR A 115 4.89 4.00 5.49
C THR A 115 4.92 2.49 5.37
N LYS A 116 4.96 1.94 4.15
CA LYS A 116 4.83 0.50 3.83
C LYS A 116 3.55 -0.13 4.36
N ARG A 117 2.54 0.69 4.67
CA ARG A 117 1.22 0.24 5.08
C ARG A 117 0.38 -0.08 3.85
N ILE A 118 -0.46 -1.10 3.93
CA ILE A 118 -1.34 -1.52 2.85
C ILE A 118 -2.32 -0.38 2.58
N ILE A 119 -2.35 0.08 1.34
CA ILE A 119 -3.28 1.09 0.86
C ILE A 119 -4.36 0.51 -0.04
N SER A 120 -4.07 -0.60 -0.72
CA SER A 120 -5.09 -1.35 -1.48
C SER A 120 -4.76 -2.85 -1.55
N ILE A 121 -5.78 -3.69 -1.68
CA ILE A 121 -5.69 -5.16 -1.77
C ILE A 121 -6.13 -5.63 -3.15
N VAL A 122 -5.60 -6.75 -3.62
CA VAL A 122 -5.98 -7.28 -4.94
C VAL A 122 -7.46 -7.66 -4.95
N ARG A 123 -8.18 -7.20 -5.98
CA ARG A 123 -9.54 -7.63 -6.30
C ARG A 123 -9.49 -8.78 -7.29
N LYS A 124 -10.44 -9.72 -7.18
CA LYS A 124 -10.60 -10.74 -8.22
C LYS A 124 -11.26 -10.11 -9.45
N GLU A 125 -10.86 -10.59 -10.62
CA GLU A 125 -11.47 -10.20 -11.89
C GLU A 125 -12.98 -10.48 -11.86
N GLY A 126 -13.79 -9.45 -12.10
CA GLY A 126 -15.26 -9.52 -12.04
C GLY A 126 -15.89 -9.21 -10.67
N ASP A 127 -15.10 -9.03 -9.60
CA ASP A 127 -15.60 -8.56 -8.31
C ASP A 127 -15.75 -7.03 -8.30
N ASN A 128 -16.92 -6.55 -8.73
CA ASN A 128 -17.37 -5.16 -8.53
C ASN A 128 -17.87 -4.91 -7.09
N GLN A 129 -17.71 -5.86 -6.19
CA GLN A 129 -18.25 -5.77 -4.84
C GLN A 129 -17.35 -4.92 -3.97
N MET A 130 -17.87 -3.73 -3.64
CA MET A 130 -17.30 -2.84 -2.64
C MET A 130 -17.19 -3.61 -1.31
N ASP A 131 -15.94 -3.90 -0.91
CA ASP A 131 -15.52 -4.45 0.37
C ASP A 131 -16.48 -5.50 0.98
N ASP A 132 -16.46 -6.71 0.41
CA ASP A 132 -17.21 -7.88 0.90
C ASP A 132 -16.98 -8.10 2.42
N PRO A 133 -18.06 -8.13 3.25
CA PRO A 133 -17.97 -8.28 4.69
C PRO A 133 -17.15 -9.49 5.17
N GLU A 134 -17.10 -10.58 4.41
CA GLU A 134 -16.35 -11.78 4.79
C GLU A 134 -14.83 -11.58 4.68
N THR A 135 -14.39 -10.76 3.72
CA THR A 135 -12.99 -10.34 3.58
C THR A 135 -12.60 -9.37 4.69
N LEU A 136 -13.49 -8.43 5.05
CA LEU A 136 -13.29 -7.51 6.17
C LEU A 136 -13.27 -8.23 7.54
N ARG A 137 -14.04 -9.32 7.70
CA ARG A 137 -14.04 -10.17 8.91
C ARG A 137 -12.71 -10.87 9.19
N ARG A 138 -11.78 -10.92 8.23
CA ARG A 138 -10.43 -11.50 8.43
C ARG A 138 -9.48 -10.58 9.19
N PHE A 139 -9.85 -9.29 9.39
CA PHE A 139 -9.06 -8.30 10.12
C PHE A 139 -9.80 -7.62 11.28
N PRO A 140 -10.44 -8.37 12.20
CA PRO A 140 -11.27 -7.79 13.24
C PRO A 140 -10.46 -7.12 14.36
N GLU A 141 -9.18 -7.48 14.52
CA GLU A 141 -8.36 -7.02 15.65
C GLU A 141 -7.49 -5.79 15.35
N ASP A 142 -7.18 -5.53 14.07
CA ASP A 142 -6.15 -4.56 13.68
C ASP A 142 -6.69 -3.16 13.32
N ASN A 143 -8.01 -2.95 13.17
CA ASN A 143 -8.59 -1.61 12.92
C ASN A 143 -10.11 -1.45 13.21
N PRO A 144 -10.52 -1.29 14.48
CA PRO A 144 -11.93 -1.10 14.86
C PRO A 144 -12.55 0.19 14.30
N GLU A 145 -11.75 1.22 13.96
CA GLU A 145 -12.25 2.46 13.38
C GLU A 145 -12.57 2.34 11.89
N MET A 146 -11.82 1.55 11.13
CA MET A 146 -12.15 1.26 9.72
C MET A 146 -13.42 0.43 9.58
N TYR A 147 -13.59 -0.60 10.42
CA TYR A 147 -14.84 -1.36 10.47
C TYR A 147 -16.04 -0.47 10.83
N LYS A 148 -15.83 0.47 11.76
CA LYS A 148 -16.83 1.47 12.17
C LYS A 148 -17.16 2.45 11.05
N LEU A 149 -16.15 3.00 10.37
CA LEU A 149 -16.30 3.94 9.27
C LEU A 149 -17.05 3.31 8.08
N TYR A 150 -16.70 2.08 7.70
CA TYR A 150 -17.36 1.36 6.60
C TYR A 150 -18.81 0.96 6.92
N ARG A 151 -19.05 0.46 8.14
CA ARG A 151 -20.41 0.15 8.61
C ARG A 151 -21.30 1.41 8.60
N ASP A 152 -20.77 2.53 9.06
CA ASP A 152 -21.52 3.78 9.18
C ASP A 152 -21.72 4.47 7.81
N TYR A 153 -20.77 4.33 6.87
CA TYR A 153 -20.88 4.88 5.50
C TYR A 153 -21.87 4.10 4.61
N TYR A 154 -21.94 2.76 4.73
CA TYR A 154 -22.79 1.92 3.86
C TYR A 154 -24.19 1.60 4.40
N LYS A 155 -24.56 2.00 5.63
CA LYS A 155 -25.87 1.68 6.24
C LYS A 155 -26.26 0.19 6.09
N LEU A 156 -25.29 -0.71 6.13
CA LEU A 156 -25.54 -2.15 6.14
C LEU A 156 -25.91 -2.53 7.57
N TYR A 157 -27.20 -2.45 7.86
CA TYR A 157 -28.00 -3.03 8.95
C TYR A 157 -29.08 -2.02 9.39
N LYS A 158 -30.30 -2.24 8.91
CA LYS A 158 -31.51 -2.02 9.70
C LYS A 158 -31.99 -3.38 10.19
#